data_AF-A0A8T5GGI2-F1
#
_entry.id   AF-A0A8T5GGI2-F1
#
_cell.length_a   1.000
_cell.length_b   1.000
_cell.length_c   1.000
_cell.angle_alpha   90.00
_cell.angle_beta   90.00
_cell.angle_gamma   90.00
#
_symmetry.space_group_name_H-M   'P 1'
#
loop_
_entity.id
_entity.type
_entity.pdbx_description
1 polymer ?
#
loop_
_entity_poly.entity_id
_entity_poly.type
_entity_poly.pdbx_seq_one_letter_code
_entity_poly.pdbx_strand_id
1 'polypeptide(L)'
;MGTLVKTGPNFTAEAAVEEIERLQRPAKKVVWTSPTRQIYEFDLPVTVYPPREDTSLLAEALHRLGLPNGTSCLEIGCGSGAVSIHAATLGWRVVACDVNPFAVACTQHHASLYGQSLTVLEGGPGPELDGSSDQWGGDSHYDVVMWNLPYLPRPNLGDDVLGPMEESALIDSDDKGLFLRYVERLASGRLLKPKGVALAVVSSLLDGRQACTIAWRQGMAARVLGEQEFDDGESLVLVAMWHPYSGKEHIHESVVESTNAILLSNSSPAGVLCTADVQRQGRGRRGREWESLDGALAASWVIDDGTHSLHKPVDQVHLGYYLSELFHSHGPERICLKWPNDLYVRASMSAPWKKCAGVLFEGTTMGTGQRTVLGIGVNIVGPSNSQFGGLDELSPLAKGDGLTAQLHAVVASMFEVLDRPNIPLTHPDLRALDKALIFGSVALGPIFYRGDCVEVSGLDEQGSLRVKTESGAVILVDDPDQLEWSNI
;
A
#
# COMPACT_ATOMS: atom_id res chain seq x y z
N MET A 1 -9.22 3.15 42.20
CA MET A 1 -10.54 3.04 41.55
C MET A 1 -10.27 2.72 40.10
N GLY A 2 -10.70 1.54 39.64
CA GLY A 2 -10.35 0.99 38.34
C GLY A 2 -10.82 1.88 37.19
N THR A 3 -9.92 2.10 36.24
CA THR A 3 -10.22 2.69 34.94
C THR A 3 -11.15 1.72 34.22
N LEU A 4 -12.43 2.07 34.15
CA LEU A 4 -13.42 1.40 33.30
C LEU A 4 -12.90 1.46 31.85
N VAL A 5 -12.54 0.30 31.32
CA VAL A 5 -12.29 0.07 29.90
C VAL A 5 -13.54 0.50 29.15
N LYS A 6 -13.43 1.54 28.32
CA LYS A 6 -14.53 1.98 27.48
C LYS A 6 -14.66 1.01 26.29
N THR A 7 -15.72 0.21 26.38
CA THR A 7 -16.62 -0.25 25.31
C THR A 7 -16.05 -1.16 24.22
N GLY A 8 -16.09 -2.47 24.46
CA GLY A 8 -16.38 -3.44 23.41
C GLY A 8 -17.85 -3.32 22.94
N PRO A 9 -18.27 -4.03 21.88
CA PRO A 9 -19.60 -3.88 21.30
C PRO A 9 -20.70 -4.08 22.34
N ASN A 10 -21.79 -3.31 22.15
CA ASN A 10 -22.98 -3.22 23.01
C ASN A 10 -23.80 -4.52 23.01
N PHE A 11 -23.19 -5.68 23.27
CA PHE A 11 -23.93 -6.94 23.33
C PHE A 11 -24.50 -7.12 24.72
N THR A 12 -25.81 -6.91 24.82
CA THR A 12 -26.59 -7.18 26.03
C THR A 12 -26.95 -8.67 26.10
N ALA A 13 -27.49 -9.12 27.24
CA ALA A 13 -28.01 -10.49 27.34
C ALA A 13 -29.14 -10.74 26.32
N GLU A 14 -29.93 -9.72 26.01
CA GLU A 14 -30.98 -9.74 24.99
C GLU A 14 -30.40 -9.97 23.59
N ALA A 15 -29.31 -9.26 23.22
CA ALA A 15 -28.64 -9.46 21.94
C ALA A 15 -28.12 -10.90 21.77
N ALA A 16 -27.67 -11.54 22.85
CA ALA A 16 -27.26 -12.95 22.82
C ALA A 16 -28.45 -13.91 22.62
N VAL A 17 -29.63 -13.59 23.15
CA VAL A 17 -30.87 -14.38 22.95
C VAL A 17 -31.38 -14.23 21.51
N GLU A 18 -31.39 -13.00 20.99
CA GLU A 18 -31.77 -12.72 19.60
C GLU A 18 -30.87 -13.46 18.59
N GLU A 19 -29.58 -13.62 18.91
CA GLU A 19 -28.66 -14.42 18.11
C GLU A 19 -29.07 -15.90 18.06
N ILE A 20 -29.50 -16.48 19.19
CA ILE A 20 -30.00 -17.87 19.24
C ILE A 20 -31.25 -18.01 18.36
N GLU A 21 -32.19 -17.06 18.43
CA GLU A 21 -33.39 -17.07 17.59
C GLU A 21 -33.03 -16.93 16.10
N ARG A 22 -32.02 -16.12 15.77
CA ARG A 22 -31.51 -15.97 14.40
C ARG A 22 -30.89 -17.27 13.88
N LEU A 23 -30.15 -17.99 14.70
CA LEU A 23 -29.57 -19.30 14.36
C LEU A 23 -30.62 -20.39 14.11
N GLN A 24 -31.84 -20.25 14.62
CA GLN A 24 -32.95 -21.18 14.35
C GLN A 24 -33.61 -20.96 12.97
N ARG A 25 -33.29 -19.85 12.28
CA ARG A 25 -33.82 -19.58 10.94
C ARG A 25 -33.24 -20.57 9.93
N PRO A 26 -34.02 -20.93 8.87
CA PRO A 26 -33.55 -21.87 7.87
C PRO A 26 -32.33 -21.33 7.13
N ALA A 27 -31.43 -22.24 6.75
CA ALA A 27 -30.29 -21.92 5.90
C ALA A 27 -30.76 -21.36 4.55
N LYS A 28 -29.98 -20.44 3.99
CA LYS A 28 -30.24 -19.83 2.69
C LYS A 28 -29.35 -20.46 1.63
N LYS A 29 -29.97 -20.89 0.53
CA LYS A 29 -29.25 -21.29 -0.68
C LYS A 29 -28.71 -20.08 -1.43
N VAL A 30 -27.42 -20.09 -1.73
CA VAL A 30 -26.76 -19.07 -2.52
C VAL A 30 -26.00 -19.74 -3.66
N VAL A 31 -26.19 -19.23 -4.87
CA VAL A 31 -25.46 -19.70 -6.05
C VAL A 31 -24.38 -18.69 -6.37
N TRP A 32 -23.15 -19.17 -6.56
CA TRP A 32 -22.02 -18.36 -6.97
C TRP A 32 -21.31 -18.99 -8.15
N THR A 33 -20.85 -18.15 -9.08
CA THR A 33 -20.06 -18.58 -10.23
C THR A 33 -18.64 -18.10 -10.06
N SER A 34 -17.70 -19.04 -9.98
CA SER A 34 -16.27 -18.74 -9.87
C SER A 34 -15.69 -18.13 -11.16
N PRO A 35 -14.50 -17.51 -11.07
CA PRO A 35 -13.76 -17.03 -12.24
C PRO A 35 -13.57 -18.08 -13.36
N THR A 36 -13.42 -19.35 -12.98
CA THR A 36 -13.29 -20.48 -13.92
C THR A 36 -14.62 -20.98 -14.47
N ARG A 37 -15.71 -20.22 -14.26
CA ARG A 37 -17.10 -20.50 -14.69
C ARG A 37 -17.71 -21.76 -14.08
N GLN A 38 -17.12 -22.29 -13.02
CA GLN A 38 -17.75 -23.34 -12.23
C GLN A 38 -18.82 -22.73 -11.33
N ILE A 39 -20.00 -23.35 -11.32
CA ILE A 39 -21.16 -22.95 -10.52
C ILE A 39 -21.14 -23.75 -9.22
N TYR A 40 -21.30 -23.05 -8.11
CA TYR A 40 -21.39 -23.60 -6.77
C TYR A 40 -22.72 -23.20 -6.13
N GLU A 41 -23.36 -24.14 -5.45
CA GLU A 41 -24.51 -23.92 -4.58
C GLU A 41 -24.08 -24.09 -3.11
N PHE A 42 -24.31 -23.06 -2.31
CA PHE A 42 -23.94 -23.02 -0.90
C PHE A 42 -25.18 -22.98 -0.03
N ASP A 43 -25.26 -23.87 0.94
CA ASP A 43 -26.29 -23.89 1.98
C ASP A 43 -25.76 -23.18 3.22
N LEU A 44 -26.20 -21.92 3.43
CA LEU A 44 -25.59 -21.02 4.41
C LEU A 44 -26.46 -20.81 5.65
N PRO A 45 -25.96 -21.08 6.86
CA PRO A 45 -26.55 -20.55 8.09
C PRO A 45 -26.64 -19.02 8.04
N VAL A 46 -27.61 -18.44 8.74
CA VAL A 46 -27.89 -16.99 8.67
C VAL A 46 -26.70 -16.13 9.11
N THR A 47 -25.84 -16.62 9.99
CA THR A 47 -24.67 -15.90 10.51
C THR A 47 -23.40 -16.10 9.66
N VAL A 48 -23.46 -16.88 8.57
CA VAL A 48 -22.32 -17.13 7.69
C VAL A 48 -22.37 -16.17 6.50
N TYR A 49 -21.27 -15.44 6.29
CA TYR A 49 -21.17 -14.48 5.20
C TYR A 49 -21.28 -15.18 3.82
N PRO A 50 -22.24 -14.77 2.97
CA PRO A 50 -22.44 -15.37 1.65
C PRO A 50 -21.42 -14.83 0.63
N PRO A 51 -21.11 -15.59 -0.43
CA PRO A 51 -20.29 -15.08 -1.52
C PRO A 51 -21.00 -13.92 -2.23
N ARG A 52 -20.30 -12.81 -2.45
CA ARG A 52 -20.79 -11.59 -3.13
C ARG A 52 -19.78 -11.05 -4.17
N GLU A 53 -19.94 -9.79 -4.56
CA GLU A 53 -19.04 -9.08 -5.47
C GLU A 53 -17.60 -9.06 -4.97
N ASP A 54 -17.39 -8.86 -3.67
CA ASP A 54 -16.09 -8.88 -2.99
C ASP A 54 -15.36 -10.23 -3.09
N THR A 55 -16.12 -11.31 -2.93
CA THR A 55 -15.67 -12.69 -3.06
C THR A 55 -15.22 -12.95 -4.48
N SER A 56 -15.97 -12.43 -5.45
CA SER A 56 -15.67 -12.55 -6.88
C SER A 56 -14.42 -11.75 -7.25
N LEU A 57 -14.28 -10.54 -6.70
CA LEU A 57 -13.10 -9.67 -6.86
C LEU A 57 -11.83 -10.36 -6.33
N LEU A 58 -11.88 -10.93 -5.13
CA LEU A 58 -10.76 -11.65 -4.53
C LEU A 58 -10.42 -12.93 -5.31
N ALA A 59 -11.43 -13.75 -5.66
CA ALA A 59 -11.23 -14.97 -6.43
C ALA A 59 -10.60 -14.72 -7.81
N GLU A 60 -11.05 -13.68 -8.52
CA GLU A 60 -10.49 -13.29 -9.82
C GLU A 60 -9.01 -12.94 -9.71
N ALA A 61 -8.61 -12.22 -8.65
CA ALA A 61 -7.21 -11.90 -8.43
C ALA A 61 -6.35 -13.13 -8.12
N LEU A 62 -6.84 -14.06 -7.30
CA LEU A 62 -6.13 -15.32 -7.04
C LEU A 62 -5.89 -16.11 -8.33
N HIS A 63 -6.91 -16.18 -9.19
CA HIS A 63 -6.78 -16.81 -10.50
C HIS A 63 -5.70 -16.13 -11.36
N ARG A 64 -5.69 -14.79 -11.38
CA ARG A 64 -4.72 -14.00 -12.16
C ARG A 64 -3.28 -14.10 -11.64
N LEU A 65 -3.06 -14.40 -10.36
CA LEU A 65 -1.72 -14.59 -9.81
C LEU A 65 -0.98 -15.75 -10.52
N GLY A 66 -1.68 -16.71 -11.11
CA GLY A 66 -1.08 -17.75 -11.95
C GLY A 66 -0.02 -18.60 -11.24
N LEU A 67 -0.15 -18.78 -9.92
CA LEU A 67 0.81 -19.51 -9.10
C LEU A 67 0.69 -21.04 -9.32
N PRO A 68 1.79 -21.79 -9.19
CA PRO A 68 1.82 -23.21 -9.53
C PRO A 68 1.01 -24.09 -8.56
N ASN A 69 0.74 -25.33 -8.98
CA ASN A 69 0.20 -26.37 -8.10
C ASN A 69 1.06 -26.55 -6.84
N GLY A 70 0.43 -26.81 -5.70
CA GLY A 70 1.09 -26.99 -4.40
C GLY A 70 1.38 -25.70 -3.63
N THR A 71 1.08 -24.53 -4.21
CA THR A 71 1.10 -23.21 -3.54
C THR A 71 0.40 -23.29 -2.18
N SER A 72 1.06 -22.89 -1.10
CA SER A 72 0.45 -22.81 0.23
C SER A 72 -0.32 -21.51 0.38
N CYS A 73 -1.58 -21.62 0.77
CA CYS A 73 -2.50 -20.50 0.90
C CYS A 73 -3.15 -20.49 2.29
N LEU A 74 -3.24 -19.31 2.90
CA LEU A 74 -4.03 -19.05 4.10
C LEU A 74 -5.18 -18.09 3.76
N GLU A 75 -6.42 -18.52 4.02
CA GLU A 75 -7.59 -17.64 4.04
C GLU A 75 -7.94 -17.24 5.47
N ILE A 76 -8.11 -15.95 5.71
CA ILE A 76 -8.61 -15.40 6.97
C ILE A 76 -10.06 -14.95 6.73
N GLY A 77 -10.99 -15.46 7.55
CA GLY A 77 -12.43 -15.18 7.42
C GLY A 77 -13.06 -15.95 6.26
N CYS A 78 -13.01 -17.28 6.30
CA CYS A 78 -13.40 -18.11 5.16
C CYS A 78 -14.91 -18.15 4.87
N GLY A 79 -15.77 -17.77 5.83
CA GLY A 79 -17.20 -17.62 5.61
C GLY A 79 -17.86 -18.88 5.01
N SER A 80 -18.41 -18.72 3.80
CA SER A 80 -19.03 -19.81 3.02
C SER A 80 -18.06 -20.87 2.51
N GLY A 81 -16.76 -20.56 2.45
CA GLY A 81 -15.71 -21.37 1.85
C GLY A 81 -15.50 -21.15 0.36
N ALA A 82 -16.21 -20.21 -0.28
CA ALA A 82 -16.17 -20.02 -1.73
C ALA A 82 -14.75 -19.73 -2.28
N VAL A 83 -14.01 -18.81 -1.65
CA VAL A 83 -12.65 -18.46 -2.07
C VAL A 83 -11.67 -19.60 -1.76
N SER A 84 -11.74 -20.18 -0.56
CA SER A 84 -11.02 -21.39 -0.15
C SER A 84 -11.13 -22.54 -1.16
N ILE A 85 -12.36 -22.86 -1.57
CA ILE A 85 -12.64 -23.93 -2.53
C ILE A 85 -12.10 -23.54 -3.91
N HIS A 86 -12.29 -22.29 -4.34
CA HIS A 86 -11.73 -21.82 -5.59
C HIS A 86 -10.20 -21.95 -5.62
N ALA A 87 -9.49 -21.49 -4.58
CA ALA A 87 -8.05 -21.64 -4.45
C ALA A 87 -7.61 -23.11 -4.50
N ALA A 88 -8.36 -24.01 -3.85
CA ALA A 88 -8.10 -25.44 -3.91
C ALA A 88 -8.26 -26.02 -5.33
N THR A 89 -9.23 -25.55 -6.11
CA THR A 89 -9.38 -25.95 -7.51
C THR A 89 -8.22 -25.52 -8.41
N LEU A 90 -7.45 -24.50 -7.99
CA LEU A 90 -6.19 -24.10 -8.64
C LEU A 90 -5.02 -25.02 -8.26
N GLY A 91 -5.27 -26.10 -7.50
CA GLY A 91 -4.27 -27.06 -7.06
C GLY A 91 -3.47 -26.61 -5.83
N TRP A 92 -3.97 -25.63 -5.07
CA TRP A 92 -3.27 -25.06 -3.91
C TRP A 92 -3.56 -25.85 -2.63
N ARG A 93 -2.62 -25.77 -1.67
CA ARG A 93 -2.79 -26.31 -0.31
C ARG A 93 -3.36 -25.22 0.58
N VAL A 94 -4.65 -25.31 0.86
CA VAL A 94 -5.40 -24.26 1.57
C VAL A 94 -5.55 -24.59 3.05
N VAL A 95 -5.13 -23.64 3.87
CA VAL A 95 -5.52 -23.50 5.26
C VAL A 95 -6.48 -22.32 5.33
N ALA A 96 -7.55 -22.45 6.10
CA ALA A 96 -8.55 -21.42 6.29
C ALA A 96 -8.83 -21.26 7.78
N CYS A 97 -9.17 -20.05 8.21
CA CYS A 97 -9.66 -19.81 9.56
C CYS A 97 -10.86 -18.87 9.57
N ASP A 98 -11.72 -19.03 10.56
CA ASP A 98 -12.82 -18.09 10.83
C ASP A 98 -13.12 -18.04 12.32
N VAL A 99 -13.45 -16.85 12.82
CA VAL A 99 -13.88 -16.65 14.22
C VAL A 99 -15.29 -17.19 14.46
N ASN A 100 -16.10 -17.32 13.40
CA ASN A 100 -17.42 -17.92 13.46
C ASN A 100 -17.32 -19.46 13.28
N PRO A 101 -17.60 -20.27 14.31
CA PRO A 101 -17.52 -21.73 14.21
C PRO A 101 -18.51 -22.32 13.19
N PHE A 102 -19.63 -21.62 12.90
CA PHE A 102 -20.55 -22.04 11.85
C PHE A 102 -19.95 -21.85 10.45
N ALA A 103 -19.13 -20.81 10.24
CA ALA A 103 -18.40 -20.61 8.98
C ALA A 103 -17.33 -21.70 8.79
N VAL A 104 -16.65 -22.10 9.86
CA VAL A 104 -15.71 -23.23 9.85
C VAL A 104 -16.40 -24.52 9.43
N ALA A 105 -17.50 -24.89 10.10
CA ALA A 105 -18.26 -26.09 9.76
C ALA A 105 -18.85 -26.03 8.34
N CYS A 106 -19.33 -24.87 7.92
CA CYS A 106 -19.89 -24.63 6.58
C CYS A 106 -18.82 -24.80 5.50
N THR A 107 -17.65 -24.19 5.68
CA THR A 107 -16.51 -24.31 4.76
C THR A 107 -16.02 -25.76 4.66
N GLN A 108 -15.91 -26.49 5.78
CA GLN A 108 -15.54 -27.91 5.78
C GLN A 108 -16.57 -28.77 5.01
N HIS A 109 -17.87 -28.53 5.25
CA HIS A 109 -18.93 -29.23 4.55
C HIS A 109 -18.88 -28.98 3.04
N HIS A 110 -18.80 -27.72 2.61
CA HIS A 110 -18.74 -27.36 1.20
C HIS A 110 -17.46 -27.87 0.52
N ALA A 111 -16.32 -27.83 1.20
CA ALA A 111 -15.09 -28.42 0.69
C ALA A 111 -15.27 -29.91 0.39
N SER A 112 -15.84 -30.67 1.33
CA SER A 112 -16.14 -32.09 1.13
C SER A 112 -17.16 -32.30 0.01
N LEU A 113 -18.20 -31.47 -0.08
CA LEU A 113 -19.24 -31.55 -1.12
C LEU A 113 -18.64 -31.38 -2.52
N TYR A 114 -17.68 -30.48 -2.67
CA TYR A 114 -17.00 -30.18 -3.93
C TYR A 114 -15.68 -30.94 -4.13
N GLY A 115 -15.44 -31.99 -3.34
CA GLY A 115 -14.30 -32.89 -3.47
C GLY A 115 -12.94 -32.23 -3.22
N GLN A 116 -12.90 -31.15 -2.44
CA GLN A 116 -11.68 -30.44 -2.06
C GLN A 116 -11.23 -30.85 -0.65
N SER A 117 -9.91 -30.90 -0.46
CA SER A 117 -9.29 -31.19 0.85
C SER A 117 -8.64 -29.92 1.39
N LEU A 118 -9.21 -29.37 2.47
CA LEU A 118 -8.73 -28.15 3.14
C LEU A 118 -8.53 -28.40 4.63
N THR A 119 -7.67 -27.59 5.26
CA THR A 119 -7.65 -27.46 6.72
C THR A 119 -8.41 -26.20 7.11
N VAL A 120 -9.43 -26.32 7.96
CA VAL A 120 -10.24 -25.17 8.40
C VAL A 120 -10.23 -25.14 9.93
N LEU A 121 -9.80 -24.00 10.49
CA LEU A 121 -9.56 -23.80 11.91
C LEU A 121 -10.48 -22.71 12.46
N GLU A 122 -10.85 -22.82 13.74
CA GLU A 122 -11.50 -21.73 14.46
C GLU A 122 -10.46 -20.70 14.91
N GLY A 123 -10.72 -19.41 14.65
CA GLY A 123 -9.87 -18.30 15.06
C GLY A 123 -9.61 -17.27 13.96
N GLY A 124 -8.88 -16.21 14.31
CA GLY A 124 -8.50 -15.15 13.38
C GLY A 124 -7.65 -14.07 14.06
N PRO A 125 -7.24 -13.03 13.32
CA PRO A 125 -6.51 -11.90 13.87
C PRO A 125 -7.34 -11.18 14.93
N GLY A 126 -6.75 -10.98 16.11
CA GLY A 126 -7.37 -10.32 17.26
C GLY A 126 -6.32 -9.71 18.18
N PRO A 127 -6.73 -9.02 19.26
CA PRO A 127 -5.81 -8.47 20.24
C PRO A 127 -5.02 -9.58 20.95
N GLU A 128 -3.80 -9.27 21.41
CA GLU A 128 -2.93 -10.25 22.11
C GLU A 128 -3.58 -10.90 23.34
N LEU A 129 -4.57 -10.23 23.94
CA LEU A 129 -5.33 -10.72 25.08
C LEU A 129 -6.17 -11.97 24.74
N ASP A 130 -6.61 -12.09 23.48
CA ASP A 130 -7.42 -13.22 23.01
C ASP A 130 -6.54 -14.41 22.58
N GLY A 131 -5.23 -14.17 22.40
CA GLY A 131 -4.26 -15.20 22.10
C GLY A 131 -3.06 -14.72 21.30
N SER A 132 -2.11 -15.64 21.06
CA SER A 132 -1.00 -15.39 20.15
C SER A 132 -1.46 -15.51 18.70
N SER A 133 -0.85 -14.72 17.83
CA SER A 133 -0.98 -14.79 16.38
C SER A 133 -0.83 -16.19 15.74
N ASP A 134 -0.18 -17.10 16.45
CA ASP A 134 0.10 -18.46 15.97
C ASP A 134 -1.13 -19.38 16.10
N GLN A 135 -2.21 -18.90 16.74
CA GLN A 135 -3.47 -19.63 16.89
C GLN A 135 -4.22 -19.84 15.56
N TRP A 136 -4.10 -18.93 14.60
CA TRP A 136 -4.88 -18.97 13.35
C TRP A 136 -4.04 -19.20 12.09
N GLY A 137 -2.77 -18.77 12.07
CA GLY A 137 -1.84 -19.03 10.97
C GLY A 137 -0.88 -20.21 11.22
N GLY A 138 -0.75 -20.67 12.48
CA GLY A 138 0.31 -21.56 12.92
C GLY A 138 1.72 -20.94 12.78
N ASP A 139 2.74 -21.77 12.93
CA ASP A 139 4.16 -21.40 12.69
C ASP A 139 4.55 -21.49 11.20
N SER A 140 3.56 -21.60 10.30
CA SER A 140 3.79 -21.81 8.87
C SER A 140 3.83 -20.51 8.09
N HIS A 141 4.72 -20.45 7.10
CA HIS A 141 4.73 -19.39 6.08
C HIS A 141 3.98 -19.81 4.83
N TYR A 142 3.22 -18.89 4.25
CA TYR A 142 2.38 -19.12 3.08
C TYR A 142 2.91 -18.39 1.85
N ASP A 143 2.66 -18.95 0.67
CA ASP A 143 2.91 -18.27 -0.60
C ASP A 143 1.82 -17.22 -0.86
N VAL A 144 0.59 -17.48 -0.40
CA VAL A 144 -0.54 -16.56 -0.47
C VAL A 144 -1.20 -16.45 0.89
N VAL A 145 -1.47 -15.23 1.35
CA VAL A 145 -2.38 -14.98 2.47
C VAL A 145 -3.48 -14.06 1.97
N MET A 146 -4.73 -14.33 2.29
CA MET A 146 -5.85 -13.52 1.81
C MET A 146 -6.85 -13.25 2.92
N TRP A 147 -7.40 -12.03 2.91
CA TRP A 147 -8.45 -11.65 3.83
C TRP A 147 -9.48 -10.75 3.13
N ASN A 148 -10.73 -11.19 3.12
CA ASN A 148 -11.88 -10.36 2.81
C ASN A 148 -12.30 -9.64 4.09
N LEU A 149 -11.79 -8.42 4.34
CA LEU A 149 -11.94 -7.77 5.66
C LEU A 149 -13.38 -7.32 5.91
N PRO A 150 -13.80 -7.20 7.18
CA PRO A 150 -14.99 -6.45 7.53
C PRO A 150 -14.95 -5.01 6.98
N TYR A 151 -16.08 -4.51 6.46
CA TYR A 151 -16.15 -3.27 5.66
C TYR A 151 -16.85 -2.10 6.34
N LEU A 152 -17.65 -2.37 7.36
CA LEU A 152 -18.46 -1.36 8.04
C LEU A 152 -17.68 -0.73 9.21
N PRO A 153 -17.81 0.60 9.39
CA PRO A 153 -17.31 1.26 10.59
C PRO A 153 -18.11 0.82 11.81
N ARG A 154 -17.54 1.04 13.01
CA ARG A 154 -18.25 0.74 14.25
C ARG A 154 -19.57 1.53 14.34
N PRO A 155 -20.65 0.88 14.79
CA PRO A 155 -21.92 1.54 15.01
C PRO A 155 -21.81 2.52 16.20
N ASN A 156 -22.61 3.58 16.17
CA ASN A 156 -22.72 4.50 17.29
C ASN A 156 -23.54 3.87 18.43
N LEU A 157 -23.40 4.42 19.64
CA LEU A 157 -24.23 4.04 20.78
C LEU A 157 -25.72 4.28 20.47
N GLY A 158 -26.49 3.19 20.39
CA GLY A 158 -27.93 3.21 20.15
C GLY A 158 -28.37 2.87 18.72
N ASP A 159 -27.42 2.57 17.83
CA ASP A 159 -27.74 2.01 16.51
C ASP A 159 -28.24 0.55 16.64
N ASP A 160 -29.13 0.14 15.75
CA ASP A 160 -29.57 -1.27 15.65
C ASP A 160 -28.37 -2.15 15.23
N VAL A 161 -28.11 -3.22 15.97
CA VAL A 161 -27.00 -4.14 15.70
C VAL A 161 -27.50 -5.47 15.12
N LEU A 162 -26.69 -6.08 14.26
CA LEU A 162 -27.01 -7.35 13.59
C LEU A 162 -26.70 -8.59 14.45
N GLY A 163 -26.30 -8.42 15.71
CA GLY A 163 -25.92 -9.52 16.61
C GLY A 163 -24.45 -9.95 16.46
N PRO A 164 -23.87 -10.66 17.44
CA PRO A 164 -22.42 -10.78 17.57
C PRO A 164 -21.67 -11.39 16.38
N MET A 165 -22.23 -12.42 15.74
CA MET A 165 -21.51 -13.12 14.66
C MET A 165 -21.58 -12.38 13.32
N GLU A 166 -22.73 -11.78 13.01
CA GLU A 166 -22.89 -11.00 11.77
C GLU A 166 -22.10 -9.68 11.85
N GLU A 167 -22.07 -9.05 13.02
CA GLU A 167 -21.24 -7.88 13.29
C GLU A 167 -19.75 -8.22 13.16
N SER A 168 -19.30 -9.37 13.68
CA SER A 168 -17.89 -9.79 13.54
C SER A 168 -17.47 -10.03 12.09
N ALA A 169 -18.42 -10.35 11.20
CA ALA A 169 -18.16 -10.53 9.77
C ALA A 169 -18.16 -9.22 8.99
N LEU A 170 -18.83 -8.18 9.49
CA LEU A 170 -19.09 -6.93 8.75
C LEU A 170 -18.40 -5.71 9.34
N ILE A 171 -18.12 -5.69 10.64
CA ILE A 171 -17.66 -4.49 11.36
C ILE A 171 -16.22 -4.65 11.84
N ASP A 172 -15.39 -3.65 11.54
CA ASP A 172 -14.08 -3.52 12.18
C ASP A 172 -14.24 -2.98 13.62
N SER A 173 -14.33 -3.92 14.56
CA SER A 173 -14.47 -3.63 15.99
C SER A 173 -13.13 -3.49 16.72
N ASP A 174 -11.99 -3.51 16.02
CA ASP A 174 -10.68 -3.49 16.63
C ASP A 174 -10.14 -2.06 16.83
N ASP A 175 -9.57 -1.74 18.00
CA ASP A 175 -9.18 -0.37 18.35
C ASP A 175 -8.01 0.15 17.52
N LYS A 176 -7.23 -0.78 16.95
CA LYS A 176 -6.11 -0.49 16.08
C LYS A 176 -6.51 -0.51 14.59
N GLY A 177 -7.62 -1.16 14.26
CA GLY A 177 -8.04 -1.50 12.92
C GLY A 177 -7.47 -2.85 12.47
N LEU A 178 -8.34 -3.73 11.98
CA LEU A 178 -7.98 -5.07 11.53
C LEU A 178 -7.02 -5.03 10.33
N PHE A 179 -7.17 -4.05 9.43
CA PHE A 179 -6.26 -3.90 8.29
C PHE A 179 -4.83 -3.58 8.75
N LEU A 180 -4.65 -2.62 9.66
CA LEU A 180 -3.33 -2.29 10.19
C LEU A 180 -2.70 -3.50 10.92
N ARG A 181 -3.49 -4.25 11.70
CA ARG A 181 -3.01 -5.49 12.33
C ARG A 181 -2.55 -6.53 11.32
N TYR A 182 -3.32 -6.70 10.24
CA TYR A 182 -2.96 -7.61 9.18
C TYR A 182 -1.61 -7.22 8.58
N VAL A 183 -1.45 -5.95 8.19
CA VAL A 183 -0.22 -5.42 7.61
C VAL A 183 0.97 -5.61 8.54
N GLU A 184 0.84 -5.29 9.83
CA GLU A 184 1.92 -5.48 10.80
C GLU A 184 2.31 -6.95 10.98
N ARG A 185 1.31 -7.86 10.97
CA ARG A 185 1.58 -9.30 11.02
C ARG A 185 2.35 -9.75 9.80
N LEU A 186 1.99 -9.27 8.61
CA LEU A 186 2.75 -9.53 7.38
C LEU A 186 4.18 -8.97 7.50
N ALA A 187 4.33 -7.71 7.91
CA ALA A 187 5.61 -7.02 8.06
C ALA A 187 6.56 -7.70 9.05
N SER A 188 6.01 -8.40 10.07
CA SER A 188 6.80 -9.17 11.03
C SER A 188 7.59 -10.34 10.41
N GLY A 189 7.31 -10.71 9.16
CA GLY A 189 7.99 -11.80 8.44
C GLY A 189 7.59 -13.19 8.92
N ARG A 190 6.50 -13.31 9.70
CA ARG A 190 6.06 -14.58 10.32
C ARG A 190 4.95 -15.30 9.56
N LEU A 191 4.38 -14.68 8.54
CA LEU A 191 3.20 -15.23 7.84
C LEU A 191 3.43 -15.47 6.34
N LEU A 192 4.13 -14.56 5.67
CA LEU A 192 4.46 -14.71 4.26
C LEU A 192 5.84 -15.34 4.08
N LYS A 193 5.95 -16.25 3.11
CA LYS A 193 7.26 -16.64 2.57
C LYS A 193 7.95 -15.43 1.92
N PRO A 194 9.28 -15.49 1.71
CA PRO A 194 10.04 -14.41 1.05
C PRO A 194 9.40 -13.87 -0.24
N LYS A 195 8.95 -14.77 -1.13
CA LYS A 195 8.26 -14.43 -2.39
C LYS A 195 6.73 -14.51 -2.29
N GLY A 196 6.18 -14.60 -1.09
CA GLY A 196 4.74 -14.64 -0.89
C GLY A 196 4.06 -13.32 -1.25
N VAL A 197 2.74 -13.37 -1.47
CA VAL A 197 1.88 -12.21 -1.68
C VAL A 197 0.68 -12.29 -0.74
N ALA A 198 0.36 -11.18 -0.09
CA ALA A 198 -0.86 -11.03 0.66
C ALA A 198 -1.90 -10.27 -0.17
N LEU A 199 -3.16 -10.69 -0.10
CA LEU A 199 -4.29 -9.97 -0.67
C LEU A 199 -5.22 -9.51 0.46
N ALA A 200 -5.78 -8.32 0.33
CA ALA A 200 -6.84 -7.83 1.20
C ALA A 200 -7.90 -7.09 0.41
N VAL A 201 -9.18 -7.36 0.66
CA VAL A 201 -10.26 -6.49 0.23
C VAL A 201 -10.56 -5.52 1.37
N VAL A 202 -10.55 -4.22 1.10
CA VAL A 202 -10.70 -3.16 2.11
C VAL A 202 -11.71 -2.13 1.60
N SER A 203 -12.64 -1.70 2.44
CA SER A 203 -13.60 -0.64 2.05
C SER A 203 -12.94 0.74 2.03
N SER A 204 -13.31 1.56 1.05
CA SER A 204 -12.92 2.96 0.94
C SER A 204 -13.57 3.84 2.02
N LEU A 205 -14.61 3.38 2.71
CA LEU A 205 -15.14 4.04 3.92
C LEU A 205 -14.16 3.95 5.10
N LEU A 206 -13.32 2.93 5.11
CA LEU A 206 -12.27 2.70 6.10
C LEU A 206 -10.89 3.04 5.50
N ASP A 207 -10.02 2.04 5.42
CA ASP A 207 -8.62 2.19 5.05
C ASP A 207 -8.38 2.10 3.54
N GLY A 208 -9.37 1.76 2.71
CA GLY A 208 -9.18 1.43 1.28
C GLY A 208 -8.46 2.53 0.49
N ARG A 209 -8.76 3.81 0.76
CA ARG A 209 -8.08 4.95 0.11
C ARG A 209 -6.61 5.13 0.52
N GLN A 210 -6.23 4.60 1.68
CA GLN A 210 -4.90 4.72 2.27
C GLN A 210 -4.18 3.36 2.37
N ALA A 211 -4.75 2.29 1.81
CA ALA A 211 -4.29 0.93 2.05
C ALA A 211 -2.82 0.72 1.68
N CYS A 212 -2.41 1.21 0.51
CA CYS A 212 -1.00 1.19 0.09
C CYS A 212 -0.11 2.01 1.02
N THR A 213 -0.54 3.21 1.44
CA THR A 213 0.22 4.07 2.34
C THR A 213 0.41 3.41 3.72
N ILE A 214 -0.62 2.75 4.25
CA ILE A 214 -0.54 1.97 5.49
C ILE A 214 0.49 0.83 5.34
N ALA A 215 0.45 0.10 4.23
CA ALA A 215 1.43 -0.95 3.93
C ALA A 215 2.86 -0.40 3.84
N TRP A 216 3.07 0.69 3.10
CA TRP A 216 4.38 1.32 2.95
C TRP A 216 4.96 1.77 4.29
N ARG A 217 4.13 2.35 5.18
CA ARG A 217 4.56 2.76 6.52
C ARG A 217 5.06 1.60 7.39
N GLN A 218 4.55 0.39 7.15
CA GLN A 218 5.00 -0.85 7.78
C GLN A 218 6.14 -1.54 7.01
N GLY A 219 6.68 -0.92 5.94
CA GLY A 219 7.76 -1.50 5.13
C GLY A 219 7.31 -2.60 4.18
N MET A 220 6.01 -2.69 3.89
CA MET A 220 5.44 -3.63 2.93
C MET A 220 5.15 -2.94 1.60
N ALA A 221 5.62 -3.51 0.49
CA ALA A 221 5.22 -3.04 -0.83
C ALA A 221 3.75 -3.36 -1.07
N ALA A 222 3.06 -2.52 -1.84
CA ALA A 222 1.64 -2.66 -2.10
C ALA A 222 1.21 -2.09 -3.45
N ARG A 223 0.24 -2.74 -4.10
CA ARG A 223 -0.46 -2.26 -5.30
C ARG A 223 -1.95 -2.56 -5.21
N VAL A 224 -2.77 -1.66 -5.73
CA VAL A 224 -4.20 -1.92 -5.93
C VAL A 224 -4.35 -2.84 -7.15
N LEU A 225 -5.07 -3.94 -7.01
CA LEU A 225 -5.32 -4.90 -8.10
C LEU A 225 -6.68 -4.72 -8.76
N GLY A 226 -7.63 -4.10 -8.05
CA GLY A 226 -8.97 -3.84 -8.54
C GLY A 226 -9.76 -3.02 -7.55
N GLU A 227 -10.80 -2.38 -8.06
CA GLU A 227 -11.76 -1.61 -7.29
C GLU A 227 -13.17 -1.95 -7.79
N GLN A 228 -14.11 -2.08 -6.86
CA GLN A 228 -15.52 -2.27 -7.14
C GLN A 228 -16.28 -1.13 -6.48
N GLU A 229 -16.80 -0.20 -7.29
CA GLU A 229 -17.67 0.88 -6.82
C GLU A 229 -19.13 0.41 -6.73
N PHE A 230 -19.83 0.85 -5.70
CA PHE A 230 -21.25 0.62 -5.46
C PHE A 230 -22.08 1.88 -5.75
N ASP A 231 -23.40 1.72 -5.85
CA ASP A 231 -24.32 2.80 -6.25
C ASP A 231 -24.34 4.00 -5.28
N ASP A 232 -23.92 3.81 -4.02
CA ASP A 232 -23.83 4.84 -2.98
C ASP A 232 -22.47 5.58 -2.97
N GLY A 233 -21.56 5.22 -3.88
CA GLY A 233 -20.21 5.77 -3.97
C GLY A 233 -19.21 5.15 -2.99
N GLU A 234 -19.60 4.15 -2.21
CA GLU A 234 -18.63 3.28 -1.53
C GLU A 234 -17.88 2.44 -2.58
N SER A 235 -16.63 2.13 -2.29
CA SER A 235 -15.85 1.21 -3.12
C SER A 235 -15.07 0.19 -2.30
N LEU A 236 -14.97 -1.03 -2.80
CA LEU A 236 -14.06 -2.04 -2.28
C LEU A 236 -12.77 -2.01 -3.08
N VAL A 237 -11.66 -1.90 -2.36
CA VAL A 237 -10.33 -1.86 -2.93
C VAL A 237 -9.63 -3.18 -2.63
N LEU A 238 -9.24 -3.91 -3.66
CA LEU A 238 -8.38 -5.08 -3.53
C LEU A 238 -6.92 -4.65 -3.59
N VAL A 239 -6.18 -4.86 -2.51
CA VAL A 239 -4.75 -4.54 -2.41
C VAL A 239 -3.91 -5.82 -2.35
N ALA A 240 -2.86 -5.89 -3.15
CA ALA A 240 -1.79 -6.87 -3.03
C ALA A 240 -0.62 -6.27 -2.26
N MET A 241 -0.04 -7.03 -1.34
CA MET A 241 1.07 -6.62 -0.49
C MET A 241 2.17 -7.68 -0.44
N TRP A 242 3.44 -7.28 -0.38
CA TRP A 242 4.55 -8.23 -0.31
C TRP A 242 5.80 -7.64 0.34
N HIS A 243 6.73 -8.51 0.73
CA HIS A 243 8.05 -8.11 1.20
C HIS A 243 8.87 -7.55 0.02
N PRO A 244 9.25 -6.26 0.07
CA PRO A 244 9.98 -5.61 -1.02
C PRO A 244 11.29 -6.34 -1.34
N TYR A 245 11.55 -6.62 -2.61
CA TYR A 245 12.82 -7.12 -3.13
C TYR A 245 13.44 -8.25 -2.29
N SER A 246 12.61 -9.22 -1.88
CA SER A 246 13.00 -10.23 -0.91
C SER A 246 14.23 -11.03 -1.37
N GLY A 247 15.25 -11.08 -0.50
CA GLY A 247 16.53 -11.74 -0.77
C GLY A 247 17.50 -10.95 -1.64
N LYS A 248 17.19 -9.71 -2.03
CA LYS A 248 18.16 -8.81 -2.66
C LYS A 248 19.08 -8.19 -1.59
N GLU A 249 20.29 -7.85 -2.02
CA GLU A 249 21.31 -7.28 -1.15
C GLU A 249 20.98 -5.85 -0.72
N HIS A 250 21.34 -5.51 0.52
CA HIS A 250 21.39 -4.13 1.02
C HIS A 250 22.84 -3.79 1.37
N ILE A 251 23.43 -2.90 0.58
CA ILE A 251 24.76 -2.34 0.79
C ILE A 251 24.62 -1.07 1.65
N HIS A 252 25.41 -0.96 2.72
CA HIS A 252 25.45 0.24 3.55
C HIS A 252 26.89 0.74 3.70
N GLU A 253 27.10 2.02 3.44
CA GLU A 253 28.41 2.68 3.54
C GLU A 253 28.35 3.86 4.50
N SER A 254 29.30 3.96 5.43
CA SER A 254 29.32 5.11 6.35
C SER A 254 29.65 6.42 5.60
N VAL A 255 30.55 6.37 4.63
CA VAL A 255 30.95 7.55 3.83
C VAL A 255 31.25 7.11 2.41
N VAL A 256 30.61 7.76 1.44
CA VAL A 256 30.75 7.46 0.01
C VAL A 256 30.85 8.75 -0.80
N GLU A 257 31.29 8.68 -2.06
CA GLU A 257 31.14 9.80 -2.99
C GLU A 257 29.66 9.99 -3.38
N SER A 258 28.98 8.93 -3.85
CA SER A 258 27.55 8.91 -4.14
C SER A 258 27.01 7.46 -4.13
N THR A 259 25.85 7.24 -3.52
CA THR A 259 25.16 5.93 -3.53
C THR A 259 24.72 5.53 -4.94
N ASN A 260 24.27 6.49 -5.76
CA ASN A 260 23.98 6.25 -7.19
C ASN A 260 25.23 5.78 -7.93
N ALA A 261 26.40 6.39 -7.66
CA ALA A 261 27.65 6.06 -8.36
C ALA A 261 28.12 4.62 -8.05
N ILE A 262 27.95 4.14 -6.81
CA ILE A 262 28.22 2.74 -6.46
C ILE A 262 27.38 1.82 -7.35
N LEU A 263 26.06 2.03 -7.37
CA LEU A 263 25.15 1.13 -8.08
C LEU A 263 25.27 1.24 -9.60
N LEU A 264 25.66 2.40 -10.14
CA LEU A 264 25.92 2.59 -11.58
C LEU A 264 27.19 1.88 -12.04
N SER A 265 28.21 1.79 -11.17
CA SER A 265 29.51 1.22 -11.52
C SER A 265 29.62 -0.29 -11.32
N ASN A 266 28.72 -0.88 -10.52
CA ASN A 266 28.67 -2.32 -10.29
C ASN A 266 27.68 -3.04 -11.23
N SER A 267 27.66 -4.37 -11.15
CA SER A 267 26.75 -5.24 -11.92
C SER A 267 25.62 -5.82 -11.07
N SER A 268 25.20 -5.12 -10.00
CA SER A 268 24.14 -5.59 -9.12
C SER A 268 22.82 -5.73 -9.88
N PRO A 269 22.01 -6.77 -9.60
CA PRO A 269 20.70 -6.96 -10.25
C PRO A 269 19.68 -5.92 -9.79
N ALA A 270 18.55 -5.83 -10.51
CA ALA A 270 17.42 -5.00 -10.09
C ALA A 270 16.94 -5.36 -8.66
N GLY A 271 16.64 -4.32 -7.88
CA GLY A 271 16.19 -4.40 -6.49
C GLY A 271 17.26 -4.24 -5.42
N VAL A 272 18.56 -4.26 -5.77
CA VAL A 272 19.63 -4.01 -4.80
C VAL A 272 19.56 -2.56 -4.30
N LEU A 273 19.62 -2.41 -2.97
CA LEU A 273 19.60 -1.15 -2.25
C LEU A 273 21.02 -0.77 -1.80
N CYS A 274 21.40 0.49 -1.96
CA CYS A 274 22.58 1.10 -1.36
C CYS A 274 22.15 2.28 -0.49
N THR A 275 22.55 2.31 0.78
CA THR A 275 22.37 3.49 1.65
C THR A 275 23.71 4.02 2.12
N ALA A 276 23.76 5.31 2.47
CA ALA A 276 24.94 5.89 3.12
C ALA A 276 24.58 6.95 4.16
N ASP A 277 25.42 7.08 5.19
CA ASP A 277 25.27 8.14 6.20
C ASP A 277 25.73 9.49 5.64
N VAL A 278 26.80 9.51 4.83
CA VAL A 278 27.37 10.73 4.24
C VAL A 278 27.78 10.51 2.78
N GLN A 279 27.31 11.39 1.88
CA GLN A 279 27.83 11.50 0.51
C GLN A 279 28.72 12.76 0.36
N ARG A 280 29.94 12.59 -0.15
CA ARG A 280 30.91 13.68 -0.41
C ARG A 280 30.69 14.39 -1.74
N GLN A 281 30.09 13.69 -2.71
CA GLN A 281 29.77 14.19 -4.05
C GLN A 281 28.33 13.80 -4.40
N GLY A 282 27.41 14.05 -3.47
CA GLY A 282 25.99 13.85 -3.70
C GLY A 282 25.53 14.64 -4.93
N ARG A 283 24.68 14.01 -5.74
CA ARG A 283 24.24 14.59 -7.02
C ARG A 283 22.74 14.85 -6.99
N GLY A 284 22.37 15.96 -7.60
CA GLY A 284 21.02 16.29 -8.03
C GLY A 284 20.96 16.37 -9.56
N ARG A 285 19.77 16.71 -10.06
CA ARG A 285 19.54 16.84 -11.50
C ARG A 285 20.44 17.88 -12.15
N ARG A 286 20.83 17.63 -13.40
CA ARG A 286 21.62 18.56 -14.24
C ARG A 286 22.93 19.01 -13.59
N GLY A 287 23.54 18.15 -12.79
CA GLY A 287 24.82 18.42 -12.14
C GLY A 287 24.72 19.34 -10.91
N ARG A 288 23.51 19.66 -10.43
CA ARG A 288 23.35 20.31 -9.11
C ARG A 288 23.91 19.38 -8.02
N GLU A 289 24.45 19.96 -6.96
CA GLU A 289 24.94 19.18 -5.82
C GLU A 289 23.79 18.81 -4.87
N TRP A 290 23.85 17.60 -4.32
CA TRP A 290 23.04 17.20 -3.17
C TRP A 290 23.93 17.25 -1.93
N GLU A 291 23.67 18.21 -1.06
CA GLU A 291 24.37 18.37 0.21
C GLU A 291 23.90 17.29 1.20
N SER A 292 24.85 16.51 1.74
CA SER A 292 24.55 15.55 2.81
C SER A 292 24.46 16.28 4.14
N LEU A 293 23.24 16.70 4.49
CA LEU A 293 22.95 17.25 5.81
C LEU A 293 23.07 16.16 6.88
N ASP A 294 23.45 16.55 8.10
CA ASP A 294 23.59 15.61 9.22
C ASP A 294 22.26 14.89 9.49
N GLY A 295 22.29 13.56 9.54
CA GLY A 295 21.10 12.72 9.67
C GLY A 295 20.19 12.67 8.44
N ALA A 296 20.58 13.20 7.27
CA ALA A 296 19.84 12.98 6.04
C ALA A 296 20.01 11.54 5.53
N LEU A 297 18.94 10.95 5.02
CA LEU A 297 18.97 9.65 4.37
C LEU A 297 19.35 9.82 2.90
N ALA A 298 20.42 9.14 2.48
CA ALA A 298 20.74 8.90 1.07
C ALA A 298 20.55 7.42 0.76
N ALA A 299 19.62 7.11 -0.14
CA ALA A 299 19.30 5.74 -0.52
C ALA A 299 19.16 5.62 -2.04
N SER A 300 19.70 4.56 -2.62
CA SER A 300 19.68 4.30 -4.05
C SER A 300 19.30 2.86 -4.38
N TRP A 301 18.61 2.64 -5.49
CA TRP A 301 18.14 1.34 -5.95
C TRP A 301 18.51 1.10 -7.40
N VAL A 302 18.91 -0.13 -7.73
CA VAL A 302 18.95 -0.58 -9.13
C VAL A 302 17.52 -0.84 -9.57
N ILE A 303 17.01 -0.02 -10.49
CA ILE A 303 15.66 -0.16 -11.06
C ILE A 303 15.69 -1.01 -12.32
N ASP A 304 16.71 -0.81 -13.13
CA ASP A 304 16.97 -1.58 -14.34
C ASP A 304 18.43 -1.98 -14.36
N ASP A 305 18.71 -3.28 -14.50
CA ASP A 305 20.08 -3.80 -14.60
C ASP A 305 20.59 -3.88 -16.04
N GLY A 306 19.84 -3.32 -17.00
CA GLY A 306 20.17 -3.30 -18.42
C GLY A 306 19.54 -4.45 -19.21
N THR A 307 18.73 -5.29 -18.56
CA THR A 307 17.99 -6.37 -19.23
C THR A 307 16.62 -5.93 -19.74
N HIS A 308 16.09 -4.81 -19.23
CA HIS A 308 14.76 -4.30 -19.56
C HIS A 308 14.80 -2.78 -19.85
N SER A 309 13.62 -2.18 -19.98
CA SER A 309 13.44 -0.72 -20.02
C SER A 309 12.26 -0.37 -19.13
N LEU A 310 12.48 -0.35 -17.83
CA LEU A 310 11.40 -0.19 -16.83
C LEU A 310 11.07 1.26 -16.49
N HIS A 311 11.98 2.20 -16.74
CA HIS A 311 11.82 3.61 -16.35
C HIS A 311 11.26 4.48 -17.48
N LYS A 312 10.29 5.33 -17.14
CA LYS A 312 9.74 6.41 -17.97
C LYS A 312 9.95 7.77 -17.28
N PRO A 313 10.10 8.88 -18.03
CA PRO A 313 10.27 10.22 -17.44
C PRO A 313 9.20 10.60 -16.41
N VAL A 314 7.94 10.19 -16.60
CA VAL A 314 6.85 10.45 -15.67
C VAL A 314 7.03 9.79 -14.29
N ASP A 315 7.83 8.73 -14.18
CA ASP A 315 7.99 7.98 -12.93
C ASP A 315 8.61 8.82 -11.80
N GLN A 316 9.39 9.84 -12.14
CA GLN A 316 9.90 10.79 -11.14
C GLN A 316 8.78 11.58 -10.45
N VAL A 317 7.70 11.86 -11.18
CA VAL A 317 6.52 12.58 -10.69
C VAL A 317 5.64 11.64 -9.87
N HIS A 318 5.42 10.42 -10.38
CA HIS A 318 4.70 9.38 -9.63
C HIS A 318 5.39 9.07 -8.29
N LEU A 319 6.72 8.93 -8.29
CA LEU A 319 7.48 8.69 -7.08
C LEU A 319 7.39 9.88 -6.13
N GLY A 320 7.56 11.11 -6.62
CA GLY A 320 7.35 12.33 -5.82
C GLY A 320 5.97 12.35 -5.16
N TYR A 321 4.92 12.00 -5.89
CA TYR A 321 3.56 11.90 -5.36
C TYR A 321 3.44 10.82 -4.27
N TYR A 322 3.93 9.61 -4.50
CA TYR A 322 3.88 8.55 -3.49
C TYR A 322 4.68 8.89 -2.23
N LEU A 323 5.81 9.59 -2.37
CA LEU A 323 6.55 10.10 -1.21
C LEU A 323 5.75 11.16 -0.45
N SER A 324 5.01 12.06 -1.13
CA SER A 324 4.10 12.99 -0.42
C SER A 324 3.00 12.24 0.34
N GLU A 325 2.39 11.22 -0.27
CA GLU A 325 1.36 10.38 0.36
C GLU A 325 1.89 9.62 1.59
N LEU A 326 3.11 9.07 1.49
CA LEU A 326 3.78 8.41 2.61
C LEU A 326 3.83 9.32 3.84
N PHE A 327 4.15 10.59 3.64
CA PHE A 327 4.36 11.58 4.69
C PHE A 327 3.08 12.36 5.09
N HIS A 328 1.97 12.26 4.34
CA HIS A 328 0.72 12.98 4.60
C HIS A 328 0.14 12.80 6.01
N SER A 329 0.34 11.66 6.70
CA SER A 329 -0.19 11.45 8.06
C SER A 329 0.31 12.43 9.10
N HIS A 330 1.39 13.15 8.81
CA HIS A 330 2.01 14.10 9.74
C HIS A 330 1.61 15.57 9.47
N GLY A 331 0.69 15.83 8.54
CA GLY A 331 0.23 17.18 8.20
C GLY A 331 0.10 17.35 6.68
N PRO A 332 -1.01 16.89 6.06
CA PRO A 332 -1.14 16.89 4.60
C PRO A 332 -1.09 18.31 4.01
N GLU A 333 -1.54 19.33 4.74
CA GLU A 333 -1.46 20.73 4.34
C GLU A 333 -0.06 21.36 4.49
N ARG A 334 0.90 20.62 5.06
CA ARG A 334 2.27 21.09 5.35
C ARG A 334 3.36 20.36 4.59
N ILE A 335 2.98 19.50 3.64
CA ILE A 335 3.88 18.88 2.66
C ILE A 335 3.31 19.09 1.26
N CYS A 336 4.17 19.38 0.27
CA CYS A 336 3.73 19.48 -1.12
C CYS A 336 4.79 18.96 -2.11
N LEU A 337 4.30 18.54 -3.28
CA LEU A 337 5.12 18.12 -4.41
C LEU A 337 5.41 19.31 -5.33
N LYS A 338 6.68 19.66 -5.47
CA LYS A 338 7.16 20.55 -6.53
C LYS A 338 7.51 19.71 -7.75
N TRP A 339 6.87 20.00 -8.88
CA TRP A 339 7.20 19.34 -10.15
C TRP A 339 8.69 19.57 -10.52
N PRO A 340 9.41 18.51 -10.96
CA PRO A 340 8.87 17.18 -11.23
C PRO A 340 8.92 16.22 -10.05
N ASN A 341 9.75 16.47 -9.04
CA ASN A 341 10.15 15.40 -8.14
C ASN A 341 10.79 15.84 -6.81
N ASP A 342 10.58 17.10 -6.41
CA ASP A 342 11.07 17.62 -5.14
C ASP A 342 9.93 17.72 -4.13
N LEU A 343 10.19 17.38 -2.86
CA LEU A 343 9.22 17.58 -1.78
C LEU A 343 9.61 18.77 -0.91
N TYR A 344 8.59 19.54 -0.53
CA TYR A 344 8.72 20.69 0.34
C TYR A 344 7.83 20.52 1.58
N VAL A 345 8.31 20.98 2.72
CA VAL A 345 7.60 20.96 4.01
C VAL A 345 7.60 22.35 4.65
N ARG A 346 6.73 22.55 5.63
CA ARG A 346 6.73 23.73 6.51
C ARG A 346 6.35 23.38 7.94
N ALA A 347 7.02 23.99 8.91
CA ALA A 347 6.71 23.79 10.33
C ALA A 347 5.29 24.23 10.74
N SER A 348 4.74 25.27 10.11
CA SER A 348 3.39 25.77 10.38
C SER A 348 2.80 26.43 9.14
N MET A 349 1.50 26.74 9.14
CA MET A 349 0.84 27.40 8.01
C MET A 349 1.40 28.79 7.67
N SER A 350 2.08 29.44 8.62
CA SER A 350 2.75 30.73 8.44
C SER A 350 4.25 30.63 8.18
N ALA A 351 4.85 29.45 8.34
CA ALA A 351 6.25 29.22 8.05
C ALA A 351 6.50 29.12 6.53
N PRO A 352 7.69 29.52 6.05
CA PRO A 352 8.05 29.34 4.65
C PRO A 352 8.17 27.85 4.31
N TRP A 353 7.90 27.52 3.04
CA TRP A 353 8.17 26.20 2.50
C TRP A 353 9.66 25.98 2.32
N LYS A 354 10.13 24.78 2.64
CA LYS A 354 11.52 24.39 2.51
C LYS A 354 11.64 23.01 1.90
N LYS A 355 12.63 22.81 1.02
CA LYS A 355 12.85 21.51 0.39
C LYS A 355 13.34 20.50 1.43
N CYS A 356 12.72 19.32 1.49
CA CYS A 356 13.11 18.23 2.39
C CYS A 356 13.51 16.95 1.66
N ALA A 357 13.08 16.73 0.42
CA ALA A 357 13.46 15.54 -0.33
C ALA A 357 13.62 15.80 -1.82
N GLY A 358 14.38 14.94 -2.48
CA GLY A 358 14.56 14.95 -3.92
C GLY A 358 14.79 13.54 -4.46
N VAL A 359 14.36 13.36 -5.70
CA VAL A 359 14.52 12.12 -6.46
C VAL A 359 15.50 12.35 -7.61
N LEU A 360 16.30 11.35 -7.96
CA LEU A 360 17.20 11.40 -9.11
C LEU A 360 17.29 10.03 -9.78
N PHE A 361 16.83 9.94 -11.03
CA PHE A 361 17.16 8.81 -11.90
C PHE A 361 18.44 9.14 -12.68
N GLU A 362 19.41 8.23 -12.65
CA GLU A 362 20.60 8.26 -13.49
C GLU A 362 20.70 6.94 -14.26
N GLY A 363 21.25 7.00 -15.48
CA GLY A 363 21.41 5.81 -16.30
C GLY A 363 22.75 5.78 -17.03
N THR A 364 23.20 4.57 -17.33
CA THR A 364 24.36 4.32 -18.18
C THR A 364 24.02 3.27 -19.23
N THR A 365 24.52 3.45 -20.45
CA THR A 365 24.32 2.47 -21.53
C THR A 365 25.20 1.25 -21.27
N MET A 366 24.60 0.06 -21.32
CA MET A 366 25.29 -1.23 -21.21
C MET A 366 25.01 -2.06 -22.46
N GLY A 367 25.88 -1.94 -23.47
CA GLY A 367 25.68 -2.61 -24.76
C GLY A 367 24.40 -2.12 -25.45
N THR A 368 23.41 -2.99 -25.59
CA THR A 368 22.09 -2.65 -26.15
C THR A 368 21.05 -2.26 -25.08
N GLY A 369 21.38 -2.42 -23.79
CA GLY A 369 20.48 -2.12 -22.67
C GLY A 369 20.85 -0.83 -21.95
N GLN A 370 19.99 -0.42 -21.01
CA GLN A 370 20.20 0.75 -20.16
C GLN A 370 20.10 0.36 -18.70
N ARG A 371 21.19 0.52 -17.96
CA ARG A 371 21.17 0.40 -16.50
C ARG A 371 20.61 1.70 -15.93
N THR A 372 19.62 1.62 -15.05
CA THR A 372 18.98 2.77 -14.42
C THR A 372 19.01 2.62 -12.91
N VAL A 373 19.52 3.65 -12.24
CA VAL A 373 19.62 3.74 -10.78
C VAL A 373 18.77 4.91 -10.31
N LEU A 374 17.92 4.65 -9.33
CA LEU A 374 17.09 5.63 -8.63
C LEU A 374 17.78 6.01 -7.33
N GLY A 375 18.04 7.29 -7.11
CA GLY A 375 18.45 7.88 -5.85
C GLY A 375 17.29 8.67 -5.21
N ILE A 376 17.11 8.52 -3.90
CA ILE A 376 16.21 9.31 -3.07
C ILE A 376 17.03 9.90 -1.92
N GLY A 377 17.02 11.21 -1.82
CA GLY A 377 17.57 11.95 -0.69
C GLY A 377 16.45 12.53 0.16
N VAL A 378 16.48 12.31 1.48
CA VAL A 378 15.49 12.83 2.42
C VAL A 378 16.16 13.42 3.65
N ASN A 379 15.88 14.68 3.94
CA ASN A 379 16.27 15.35 5.17
C ASN A 379 15.34 14.89 6.29
N ILE A 380 15.86 14.14 7.26
CA ILE A 380 15.08 13.74 8.43
C ILE A 380 14.95 14.92 9.40
N VAL A 381 16.07 15.62 9.65
CA VAL A 381 16.13 16.80 10.52
C VAL A 381 16.46 18.04 9.68
N GLY A 382 15.64 19.08 9.83
CA GLY A 382 15.84 20.35 9.15
C GLY A 382 17.03 21.13 9.73
N PRO A 383 18.00 21.56 8.93
CA PRO A 383 19.08 22.42 9.41
C PRO A 383 18.54 23.79 9.87
N SER A 384 19.06 24.28 10.99
CA SER A 384 18.70 25.60 11.53
C SER A 384 19.11 26.72 10.57
N ASN A 385 18.23 27.71 10.35
CA ASN A 385 18.48 28.87 9.49
C ASN A 385 18.89 28.51 8.04
N SER A 386 18.28 27.47 7.48
CA SER A 386 18.51 27.03 6.10
C SER A 386 17.25 27.15 5.25
N GLN A 387 17.45 27.20 3.92
CA GLN A 387 16.40 27.03 2.92
C GLN A 387 15.89 25.57 2.82
N PHE A 388 16.60 24.64 3.45
CA PHE A 388 16.23 23.22 3.53
C PHE A 388 15.49 22.92 4.83
N GLY A 389 14.45 22.09 4.74
CA GLY A 389 13.66 21.60 5.86
C GLY A 389 13.85 20.10 6.05
N GLY A 390 13.27 19.56 7.11
CA GLY A 390 13.29 18.13 7.41
C GLY A 390 11.90 17.59 7.76
N LEU A 391 11.77 16.26 7.75
CA LEU A 391 10.51 15.60 8.13
C LEU A 391 10.10 15.91 9.59
N ASP A 392 11.05 16.20 10.46
CA ASP A 392 10.80 16.66 11.83
C ASP A 392 9.95 17.95 11.92
N GLU A 393 9.97 18.79 10.88
CA GLU A 393 9.09 19.96 10.78
C GLU A 393 7.60 19.57 10.61
N LEU A 394 7.31 18.39 10.03
CA LEU A 394 5.95 17.86 9.96
C LEU A 394 5.51 17.34 11.33
N SER A 395 6.33 16.53 11.98
CA SER A 395 6.02 16.03 13.31
C SER A 395 7.30 15.71 14.06
N PRO A 396 7.44 16.09 15.34
CA PRO A 396 8.54 15.64 16.19
C PRO A 396 8.63 14.10 16.32
N LEU A 397 7.57 13.39 15.96
CA LEU A 397 7.51 11.92 15.93
C LEU A 397 7.97 11.32 14.60
N ALA A 398 8.14 12.13 13.54
CA ALA A 398 8.69 11.69 12.27
C ALA A 398 10.21 11.47 12.41
N LYS A 399 10.57 10.34 13.03
CA LYS A 399 11.96 9.90 13.18
C LYS A 399 12.41 9.16 11.92
N GLY A 400 13.72 9.14 11.68
CA GLY A 400 14.32 8.37 10.57
C GLY A 400 14.18 6.86 10.71
N ASP A 401 13.80 6.36 11.90
CA ASP A 401 13.64 4.94 12.19
C ASP A 401 12.61 4.30 11.24
N GLY A 402 13.02 3.28 10.50
CA GLY A 402 12.16 2.58 9.54
C GLY A 402 11.99 3.30 8.19
N LEU A 403 12.42 4.55 8.02
CA LEU A 403 12.26 5.30 6.76
C LEU A 403 12.85 4.56 5.56
N THR A 404 14.02 3.94 5.73
CA THR A 404 14.64 3.12 4.67
C THR A 404 13.71 1.99 4.22
N ALA A 405 13.06 1.29 5.14
CA ALA A 405 12.11 0.21 4.81
C ALA A 405 10.85 0.76 4.12
N GLN A 406 10.37 1.93 4.55
CA GLN A 406 9.20 2.58 3.95
C GLN A 406 9.49 3.03 2.51
N LEU A 407 10.65 3.66 2.26
CA LEU A 407 11.07 4.01 0.91
C LEU A 407 11.28 2.76 0.05
N HIS A 408 11.90 1.73 0.61
CA HIS A 408 12.11 0.46 -0.08
C HIS A 408 10.77 -0.18 -0.50
N ALA A 409 9.74 -0.08 0.33
CA ALA A 409 8.37 -0.49 0.01
C ALA A 409 7.73 0.33 -1.11
N VAL A 410 7.84 1.67 -1.09
CA VAL A 410 7.34 2.53 -2.18
C VAL A 410 8.04 2.19 -3.49
N VAL A 411 9.37 2.04 -3.49
CA VAL A 411 10.16 1.73 -4.68
C VAL A 411 9.80 0.35 -5.24
N ALA A 412 9.65 -0.68 -4.40
CA ALA A 412 9.20 -2.00 -4.85
C ALA A 412 7.77 -1.96 -5.42
N SER A 413 6.88 -1.18 -4.79
CA SER A 413 5.52 -0.96 -5.29
C SER A 413 5.52 -0.36 -6.70
N MET A 414 6.51 0.44 -7.06
CA MET A 414 6.62 1.00 -8.40
C MET A 414 7.38 0.12 -9.41
N PHE A 415 8.42 -0.59 -8.97
CA PHE A 415 9.42 -1.13 -9.90
C PHE A 415 9.70 -2.63 -9.76
N GLU A 416 9.23 -3.30 -8.70
CA GLU A 416 9.38 -4.75 -8.55
C GLU A 416 8.36 -5.48 -9.43
N VAL A 417 8.66 -5.60 -10.72
CA VAL A 417 7.78 -6.27 -11.71
C VAL A 417 8.32 -7.62 -12.17
N LEU A 418 9.64 -7.75 -12.27
CA LEU A 418 10.28 -8.98 -12.78
C LEU A 418 10.10 -10.16 -11.81
N ASP A 419 10.21 -9.88 -10.51
CA ASP A 419 9.94 -10.86 -9.46
C ASP A 419 8.43 -11.04 -9.20
N ARG A 420 7.56 -10.22 -9.84
CA ARG A 420 6.10 -10.16 -9.63
C ARG A 420 5.31 -9.98 -10.95
N PRO A 421 5.51 -10.83 -11.97
CA PRO A 421 4.98 -10.59 -13.32
C PRO A 421 3.44 -10.55 -13.41
N ASN A 422 2.76 -11.20 -12.46
CA ASN A 422 1.30 -11.28 -12.42
C ASN A 422 0.65 -10.26 -11.47
N ILE A 423 1.45 -9.37 -10.87
CA ILE A 423 0.97 -8.21 -10.11
C ILE A 423 1.16 -6.98 -11.02
N PRO A 424 0.12 -6.51 -11.73
CA PRO A 424 0.24 -5.44 -12.72
C PRO A 424 0.78 -4.15 -12.08
N LEU A 425 1.49 -3.35 -12.88
CA LEU A 425 1.86 -2.00 -12.48
C LEU A 425 0.61 -1.13 -12.36
N THR A 426 0.53 -0.38 -11.27
CA THR A 426 -0.45 0.68 -11.07
C THR A 426 0.25 2.00 -10.94
N HIS A 427 -0.31 3.02 -11.58
CA HIS A 427 0.12 4.41 -11.44
C HIS A 427 -0.92 5.18 -10.62
N PRO A 428 -0.54 6.33 -10.02
CA PRO A 428 -1.50 7.21 -9.38
C PRO A 428 -2.64 7.57 -10.34
N ASP A 429 -3.84 7.76 -9.80
CA ASP A 429 -4.92 8.39 -10.56
C ASP A 429 -4.47 9.78 -11.05
N LEU A 430 -4.63 10.07 -12.34
CA LEU A 430 -4.17 11.32 -12.93
C LEU A 430 -4.83 12.54 -12.27
N ARG A 431 -6.07 12.44 -11.80
CA ARG A 431 -6.73 13.56 -11.10
C ARG A 431 -6.14 13.78 -9.72
N ALA A 432 -5.80 12.71 -9.00
CA ALA A 432 -5.08 12.82 -7.73
C ALA A 432 -3.70 13.45 -7.92
N LEU A 433 -2.97 13.03 -8.97
CA LEU A 433 -1.68 13.61 -9.33
C LEU A 433 -1.80 15.09 -9.72
N ASP A 434 -2.76 15.44 -10.58
CA ASP A 434 -3.04 16.82 -10.98
C ASP A 434 -3.36 17.69 -9.76
N LYS A 435 -4.18 17.21 -8.81
CA LYS A 435 -4.47 17.92 -7.57
C LYS A 435 -3.22 18.19 -6.74
N ALA A 436 -2.33 17.20 -6.59
CA ALA A 436 -1.09 17.36 -5.84
C ALA A 436 -0.15 18.39 -6.50
N LEU A 437 -0.04 18.36 -7.83
CA LEU A 437 0.77 19.32 -8.60
C LEU A 437 0.20 20.74 -8.54
N ILE A 438 -1.12 20.90 -8.65
CA ILE A 438 -1.80 22.18 -8.50
C ILE A 438 -1.61 22.72 -7.08
N PHE A 439 -1.79 21.88 -6.06
CA PHE A 439 -1.55 22.26 -4.68
C PHE A 439 -0.11 22.75 -4.47
N GLY A 440 0.88 22.01 -4.97
CA GLY A 440 2.29 22.42 -4.94
C GLY A 440 2.54 23.75 -5.64
N SER A 441 1.95 23.97 -6.82
CA SER A 441 2.08 25.26 -7.53
C SER A 441 1.53 26.44 -6.75
N VAL A 442 0.40 26.28 -6.08
CA VAL A 442 -0.21 27.35 -5.28
C VAL A 442 0.59 27.57 -4.00
N ALA A 443 1.03 26.48 -3.36
CA ALA A 443 1.76 26.51 -2.11
C ALA A 443 3.11 27.22 -2.23
N LEU A 444 3.84 26.99 -3.32
CA LEU A 444 5.20 27.49 -3.54
C LEU A 444 5.24 28.85 -4.28
N GLY A 445 4.07 29.44 -4.54
CA GLY A 445 3.94 30.78 -5.12
C GLY A 445 3.82 30.83 -6.64
N PRO A 446 3.58 32.02 -7.21
CA PRO A 446 3.49 32.24 -8.64
C PRO A 446 4.62 31.59 -9.45
N ILE A 447 4.25 31.02 -10.59
CA ILE A 447 5.16 30.37 -11.53
C ILE A 447 5.23 31.21 -12.79
N PHE A 448 6.43 31.39 -13.33
CA PHE A 448 6.65 32.12 -14.58
C PHE A 448 7.27 31.21 -15.64
N TYR A 449 6.71 31.26 -16.85
CA TYR A 449 7.28 30.63 -18.04
C TYR A 449 7.67 31.72 -19.03
N ARG A 450 8.98 31.86 -19.30
CA ARG A 450 9.54 32.92 -20.17
C ARG A 450 9.10 34.34 -19.77
N GLY A 451 8.94 34.58 -18.47
CA GLY A 451 8.55 35.87 -17.90
C GLY A 451 7.04 36.09 -17.75
N ASP A 452 6.20 35.22 -18.33
CA ASP A 452 4.74 35.30 -18.19
C ASP A 452 4.27 34.44 -17.01
N CYS A 453 3.38 34.99 -16.18
CA CYS A 453 2.76 34.23 -15.09
C CYS A 453 1.88 33.11 -15.67
N VAL A 454 2.00 31.91 -15.11
CA VAL A 454 1.25 30.73 -15.57
C VAL A 454 0.67 29.94 -14.39
N GLU A 455 -0.46 29.28 -14.64
CA GLU A 455 -1.12 28.40 -13.68
C GLU A 455 -0.95 26.93 -14.08
N VAL A 456 -0.61 26.06 -13.13
CA VAL A 456 -0.57 24.62 -13.38
C VAL A 456 -1.99 24.09 -13.54
N SER A 457 -2.19 23.26 -14.56
CA SER A 457 -3.46 22.61 -14.86
C SER A 457 -3.39 21.08 -14.92
N GLY A 458 -2.21 20.51 -14.66
CA GLY A 458 -1.99 19.08 -14.55
C GLY A 458 -0.78 18.58 -15.33
N LEU A 459 -0.79 17.30 -15.66
CA LEU A 459 0.31 16.58 -16.30
C LEU A 459 -0.18 15.76 -17.50
N ASP A 460 0.57 15.73 -18.59
CA ASP A 460 0.30 14.79 -19.69
C ASP A 460 0.82 13.37 -19.41
N GLU A 461 0.55 12.45 -20.33
CA GLU A 461 0.94 11.03 -20.19
C GLU A 461 2.46 10.81 -20.22
N GLN A 462 3.23 11.79 -20.71
CA GLN A 462 4.68 11.71 -20.84
C GLN A 462 5.42 12.27 -19.61
N GLY A 463 4.72 13.00 -18.74
CA GLY A 463 5.30 13.63 -17.55
C GLY A 463 5.49 15.14 -17.66
N SER A 464 5.02 15.75 -18.75
CA SER A 464 5.17 17.17 -19.00
C SER A 464 4.09 17.97 -18.28
N LEU A 465 4.48 19.11 -17.72
CA LEU A 465 3.58 19.96 -16.95
C LEU A 465 2.71 20.79 -17.91
N ARG A 466 1.39 20.67 -17.80
CA ARG A 466 0.43 21.55 -18.47
C ARG A 466 0.28 22.84 -17.69
N VAL A 467 0.75 23.94 -18.25
CA VAL A 467 0.55 25.28 -17.67
C VAL A 467 -0.36 26.13 -18.55
N LYS A 468 -1.14 27.03 -17.95
CA LYS A 468 -2.05 27.95 -18.62
C LYS A 468 -1.58 29.38 -18.44
N THR A 469 -1.50 30.12 -19.54
CA THR A 469 -1.24 31.57 -19.52
C THR A 469 -2.51 32.35 -19.14
N GLU A 470 -2.37 33.63 -18.83
CA GLU A 470 -3.51 34.54 -18.61
C GLU A 470 -4.47 34.61 -19.81
N SER A 471 -3.96 34.41 -21.04
CA SER A 471 -4.78 34.36 -22.26
C SER A 471 -5.54 33.04 -22.44
N GLY A 472 -5.36 32.07 -21.54
CA GLY A 472 -5.98 30.75 -21.59
C GLY A 472 -5.26 29.75 -22.51
N ALA A 473 -4.08 30.10 -23.06
CA ALA A 473 -3.29 29.17 -23.86
C ALA A 473 -2.64 28.11 -22.97
N VAL A 474 -2.71 26.84 -23.39
CA VAL A 474 -2.07 25.72 -22.70
C VAL A 474 -0.69 25.48 -23.30
N ILE A 475 0.32 25.43 -22.45
CA ILE A 475 1.73 25.17 -22.79
C ILE A 475 2.14 23.86 -22.10
N LEU A 476 2.82 22.99 -22.83
CA LEU A 476 3.49 21.82 -22.28
C LEU A 476 4.93 22.16 -21.96
N VAL A 477 5.33 21.92 -20.72
CA VAL A 477 6.68 22.17 -20.23
C VAL A 477 7.33 20.85 -19.86
N ASP A 478 8.35 20.47 -20.62
CA ASP A 478 9.08 19.21 -20.46
C ASP A 478 10.33 19.39 -19.58
N ASP A 479 10.75 20.65 -19.39
CA ASP A 479 11.96 21.03 -18.69
C ASP A 479 11.66 21.96 -17.49
N PRO A 480 11.91 21.51 -16.25
CA PRO A 480 11.72 22.33 -15.04
C PRO A 480 12.47 23.64 -15.00
N ASP A 481 13.65 23.72 -15.63
CA ASP A 481 14.44 24.94 -15.59
C ASP A 481 13.88 26.02 -16.55
N GLN A 482 12.82 25.72 -17.30
CA GLN A 482 12.04 26.72 -18.03
C GLN A 482 11.02 27.45 -17.15
N LEU A 483 10.83 27.01 -15.90
CA LEU A 483 9.91 27.58 -14.94
C LEU A 483 10.66 28.28 -13.81
N GLU A 484 10.27 29.51 -13.53
CA GLU A 484 10.75 30.27 -12.37
C GLU A 484 9.66 30.26 -11.30
N TRP A 485 10.04 29.92 -10.06
CA TRP A 485 9.12 29.84 -8.93
C TRP A 485 9.44 30.99 -7.97
N SER A 486 8.47 31.82 -7.62
CA SER A 486 8.76 33.10 -6.97
C SER A 486 9.22 33.01 -5.51
N ASN A 487 8.90 31.91 -4.80
CA ASN A 487 9.10 31.82 -3.34
C ASN A 487 10.12 30.75 -2.90
N ILE A 488 10.91 30.16 -3.81
CA ILE A 488 11.83 29.05 -3.51
C ILE A 488 13.18 29.16 -4.22
#